data_AF-A0A524NLK3-F1
#
_entry.id   AF-A0A524NLK3-F1
#
_cell.length_a   1.000
_cell.length_b   1.000
_cell.length_c   1.000
_cell.angle_alpha   90.00
_cell.angle_beta   90.00
_cell.angle_gamma   90.00
#
_symmetry.space_group_name_H-M   'P 1'
#
loop_
_entity.id
_entity.type
_entity.pdbx_description
1 polymer ?
#
loop_
_entity_poly.entity_id
_entity_poly.type
_entity_poly.pdbx_seq_one_letter_code
_entity_poly.pdbx_strand_id
1 'polypeptide(L)'
;MERETNNRIEELAREKLQGKSYSKIREELRTSGLAEEELRQLIRQVDQRVLMETVEQGDRQRTQQWYRWGLVLAVAGLILSIGYNAGMVLNNLPALAVYSPFLAGILLMFYGRMMLRKKSRPIPRGPGPIRKKRPYK
;
A
#
# COMPACT_ATOMS: atom_id res chain seq x y z
N MET A 1 -18.95 17.89 -15.83
CA MET A 1 -19.12 18.26 -14.41
C MET A 1 -18.51 17.20 -13.48
N GLU A 2 -19.02 15.97 -13.40
CA GLU A 2 -18.50 14.97 -12.43
C GLU A 2 -17.00 14.61 -12.57
N ARG A 3 -16.47 14.58 -13.80
CA ARG A 3 -15.02 14.35 -14.04
C ARG A 3 -14.13 15.51 -13.55
N GLU A 4 -14.63 16.72 -13.64
CA GLU A 4 -13.90 17.93 -13.26
C GLU A 4 -13.83 18.07 -11.74
N THR A 5 -14.94 17.75 -11.05
CA THR A 5 -14.98 17.65 -9.59
C THR A 5 -14.00 16.59 -9.07
N ASN A 6 -13.96 15.41 -9.71
CA ASN A 6 -13.04 14.34 -9.34
C ASN A 6 -11.56 14.72 -9.53
N ASN A 7 -11.22 15.38 -10.64
CA ASN A 7 -9.85 15.86 -10.88
C ASN A 7 -9.44 16.89 -9.82
N ARG A 8 -10.36 17.79 -9.44
CA ARG A 8 -10.12 18.82 -8.43
C ARG A 8 -9.92 18.21 -7.03
N ILE A 9 -10.65 17.15 -6.69
CA ILE A 9 -10.47 16.40 -5.44
C ILE A 9 -9.10 15.70 -5.43
N GLU A 10 -8.69 15.12 -6.56
CA GLU A 10 -7.40 14.43 -6.68
C GLU A 10 -6.22 15.41 -6.54
N GLU A 11 -6.32 16.60 -7.12
CA GLU A 11 -5.31 17.65 -7.01
C GLU A 11 -5.17 18.15 -5.56
N LEU A 12 -6.28 18.46 -4.90
CA LEU A 12 -6.29 18.88 -3.48
C LEU A 12 -5.78 17.78 -2.54
N ALA A 13 -6.07 16.52 -2.83
CA ALA A 13 -5.53 15.39 -2.07
C ALA A 13 -3.99 15.28 -2.23
N ARG A 14 -3.46 15.49 -3.43
CA ARG A 14 -2.01 15.52 -3.68
C ARG A 14 -1.33 16.67 -2.94
N GLU A 15 -1.88 17.87 -3.00
CA GLU A 15 -1.35 19.02 -2.26
C GLU A 15 -1.36 18.78 -0.75
N LYS A 16 -2.38 18.08 -0.24
CA LYS A 16 -2.43 17.69 1.16
C LYS A 16 -1.32 16.71 1.54
N LEU A 17 -1.08 15.70 0.70
CA LEU A 17 0.03 14.75 0.88
C LEU A 17 1.41 15.43 0.77
N GLN A 18 1.52 16.53 0.02
CA GLN A 18 2.74 17.34 -0.08
C GLN A 18 2.95 18.30 1.10
N GLY A 19 2.00 18.40 2.02
CA GLY A 19 2.16 19.14 3.28
C GLY A 19 1.28 20.38 3.45
N LYS A 20 0.38 20.71 2.52
CA LYS A 20 -0.60 21.80 2.74
C LYS A 20 -1.53 21.46 3.93
N SER A 21 -1.95 22.48 4.69
CA SER A 21 -2.92 22.28 5.78
C SER A 21 -4.35 22.32 5.25
N TYR A 22 -5.28 21.60 5.90
CA TYR A 22 -6.71 21.66 5.55
C TYR A 22 -7.27 23.08 5.67
N SER A 23 -6.69 23.91 6.54
CA SER A 23 -7.08 25.31 6.72
C SER A 23 -6.83 26.13 5.45
N LYS A 24 -5.66 25.96 4.80
CA LYS A 24 -5.35 26.64 3.53
C LYS A 24 -6.23 26.14 2.39
N ILE A 25 -6.46 24.83 2.31
CA ILE A 25 -7.38 24.23 1.33
C ILE A 25 -8.81 24.80 1.51
N ARG A 26 -9.25 24.98 2.76
CA ARG A 26 -10.57 25.54 3.07
C ARG A 26 -10.68 27.02 2.69
N GLU A 27 -9.62 27.80 2.87
CA GLU A 27 -9.57 29.20 2.44
C GLU A 27 -9.58 29.36 0.92
N GLU A 28 -8.78 28.57 0.19
CA GLU A 28 -8.78 28.56 -1.28
C GLU A 28 -10.17 28.20 -1.84
N LEU A 29 -10.81 27.18 -1.25
CA LEU A 29 -12.16 26.76 -1.65
C LEU A 29 -13.25 27.78 -1.30
N ARG A 30 -13.17 28.44 -0.13
CA ARG A 30 -14.08 29.55 0.21
C ARG A 30 -13.93 30.74 -0.74
N THR A 31 -12.70 31.05 -1.14
CA THR A 31 -12.40 32.15 -2.07
C THR A 31 -12.98 31.89 -3.46
N SER A 32 -13.17 30.61 -3.84
CA SER A 32 -13.85 30.23 -5.08
C SER A 32 -15.38 30.30 -5.04
N GLY A 33 -15.99 30.82 -3.96
CA GLY A 33 -17.44 31.10 -3.90
C GLY A 33 -18.33 29.89 -3.63
N LEU A 34 -17.77 28.78 -3.16
CA LEU A 34 -18.52 27.55 -2.85
C LEU A 34 -19.38 27.71 -1.59
N ALA A 35 -20.59 27.14 -1.62
CA ALA A 35 -21.47 27.08 -0.47
C ALA A 35 -20.84 26.24 0.67
N GLU A 36 -21.16 26.57 1.92
CA GLU A 36 -20.49 25.95 3.08
C GLU A 36 -20.84 24.45 3.24
N GLU A 37 -22.00 24.01 2.76
CA GLU A 37 -22.35 22.58 2.69
C GLU A 37 -21.50 21.83 1.66
N GLU A 38 -21.31 22.39 0.47
CA GLU A 38 -20.50 21.81 -0.60
C GLU A 38 -19.03 21.73 -0.20
N LEU A 39 -18.51 22.78 0.43
CA LEU A 39 -17.17 22.83 1.00
C LEU A 39 -16.95 21.69 1.99
N ARG A 40 -17.90 21.46 2.90
CA ARG A 40 -17.81 20.40 3.91
C ARG A 40 -17.83 19.01 3.25
N GLN A 41 -18.65 18.80 2.23
CA GLN A 41 -18.68 17.55 1.48
C GLN A 41 -17.37 17.31 0.72
N LEU A 42 -16.84 18.34 0.06
CA LEU A 42 -15.60 18.26 -0.70
C LEU A 42 -14.40 17.93 0.20
N ILE A 43 -14.26 18.61 1.34
CA ILE A 43 -13.20 18.33 2.32
C ILE A 43 -13.27 16.89 2.82
N ARG A 44 -14.48 16.37 3.07
CA ARG A 44 -14.67 14.98 3.49
C ARG A 44 -14.23 13.99 2.41
N GLN A 45 -14.48 14.30 1.14
CA GLN A 45 -14.02 13.49 0.00
C GLN A 45 -12.49 13.54 -0.15
N VAL A 46 -11.87 14.72 0.04
CA VAL A 46 -10.41 14.89 0.03
C VAL A 46 -9.77 14.10 1.19
N ASP A 47 -10.30 14.20 2.41
CA ASP A 47 -9.80 13.46 3.58
C ASP A 47 -9.88 11.94 3.35
N GLN A 48 -11.01 11.46 2.85
CA GLN A 48 -11.17 10.05 2.51
C GLN A 48 -10.16 9.62 1.42
N ARG A 49 -9.90 10.47 0.42
CA ARG A 49 -8.92 10.18 -0.64
C ARG A 49 -7.50 10.13 -0.11
N VAL A 50 -7.10 11.09 0.72
CA VAL A 50 -5.78 11.16 1.37
C VAL A 50 -5.56 9.93 2.25
N LEU A 51 -6.56 9.51 3.02
CA LEU A 51 -6.49 8.31 3.84
C LEU A 51 -6.26 7.06 2.97
N MET A 52 -7.00 6.93 1.87
CA MET A 52 -6.84 5.80 0.94
C MET A 52 -5.44 5.77 0.31
N GLU A 53 -4.95 6.91 -0.17
CA GLU A 53 -3.62 7.01 -0.78
C GLU A 53 -2.50 6.73 0.23
N THR A 54 -2.64 7.19 1.47
CA THR A 54 -1.67 6.91 2.55
C THR A 54 -1.60 5.41 2.87
N VAL A 55 -2.76 4.73 2.96
CA VAL A 55 -2.82 3.28 3.18
C VAL A 55 -2.22 2.52 2.00
N GLU A 56 -2.56 2.92 0.77
CA GLU A 56 -2.00 2.29 -0.43
C GLU A 56 -0.48 2.47 -0.52
N GLN A 57 0.06 3.65 -0.19
CA GLN A 57 1.49 3.92 -0.19
C GLN A 57 2.23 3.07 0.86
N GLY A 58 1.72 3.01 2.09
CA GLY A 58 2.30 2.19 3.16
C GLY A 58 2.31 0.70 2.81
N ASP A 59 1.25 0.21 2.16
CA ASP A 59 1.14 -1.19 1.75
C ASP A 59 2.02 -1.54 0.54
N ARG A 60 2.18 -0.63 -0.44
CA ARG A 60 3.11 -0.81 -1.56
C ARG A 60 4.55 -0.90 -1.07
N GLN A 61 4.94 -0.04 -0.13
CA GLN A 61 6.28 -0.06 0.47
C GLN A 61 6.55 -1.38 1.19
N ARG A 62 5.61 -1.86 2.02
CA ARG A 62 5.73 -3.16 2.69
C ARG A 62 5.86 -4.31 1.69
N THR A 63 5.06 -4.31 0.63
CA THR A 63 5.10 -5.38 -0.37
C THR A 63 6.42 -5.38 -1.16
N GLN A 64 6.94 -4.21 -1.50
CA GLN A 64 8.23 -4.07 -2.15
C GLN A 64 9.39 -4.51 -1.24
N GLN A 65 9.28 -4.29 0.08
CA GLN A 65 10.23 -4.82 1.06
C GLN A 65 10.24 -6.35 1.05
N TRP A 66 9.09 -7.02 1.12
CA TRP A 66 9.02 -8.49 1.08
C TRP A 66 9.67 -9.08 -0.18
N TYR A 67 9.46 -8.43 -1.33
CA TYR A 67 10.11 -8.83 -2.57
C TYR A 67 11.64 -8.67 -2.51
N ARG A 68 12.14 -7.56 -1.97
CA ARG A 68 13.59 -7.31 -1.82
C ARG A 68 14.24 -8.31 -0.86
N TRP A 69 13.61 -8.58 0.28
CA TRP A 69 14.07 -9.59 1.24
C TRP A 69 14.10 -10.99 0.62
N GLY A 70 13.06 -11.35 -0.13
CA GLY A 70 12.97 -12.63 -0.82
C GLY A 70 14.07 -12.78 -1.88
N LEU A 71 14.35 -11.72 -2.64
CA LEU A 71 15.42 -11.69 -3.62
C LEU A 71 16.80 -11.88 -2.98
N VAL A 72 17.10 -11.15 -1.91
CA VAL A 72 18.38 -11.28 -1.18
C VAL A 72 18.55 -12.70 -0.65
N LEU A 73 17.51 -13.26 -0.04
CA LEU A 73 17.53 -14.62 0.50
C LEU A 73 17.72 -15.67 -0.61
N ALA A 74 17.04 -15.50 -1.75
CA ALA A 74 17.19 -16.39 -2.90
C ALA A 74 18.61 -16.36 -3.46
N VAL A 75 19.19 -15.17 -3.65
CA VAL A 75 20.57 -15.04 -4.15
C VAL A 75 21.58 -15.64 -3.17
N ALA A 76 21.44 -15.37 -1.87
CA ALA A 76 22.29 -15.96 -0.86
C ALA A 76 22.19 -17.50 -0.84
N GLY A 77 20.96 -18.03 -0.89
CA GLY A 77 20.72 -19.47 -0.96
C GLY A 77 21.27 -20.11 -2.23
N LEU A 78 21.24 -19.40 -3.37
CA LEU A 78 21.81 -19.87 -4.63
C LEU A 78 23.34 -19.97 -4.54
N ILE A 79 24.01 -18.95 -3.99
CA ILE A 79 25.47 -18.98 -3.77
C ILE A 79 25.84 -20.15 -2.85
N LEU A 80 25.09 -20.34 -1.77
CA LEU A 80 25.30 -21.44 -0.82
C LEU A 80 25.14 -22.81 -1.50
N SER A 81 24.13 -22.94 -2.35
CA SER A 81 23.85 -24.15 -3.13
C SER A 81 24.97 -24.47 -4.12
N ILE A 82 25.51 -23.46 -4.80
CA ILE A 82 26.65 -23.62 -5.72
C ILE A 82 27.90 -24.06 -4.93
N GLY A 83 28.17 -23.43 -3.78
CA GLY A 83 29.30 -23.79 -2.93
C GLY A 83 29.23 -25.22 -2.39
N TYR A 84 28.05 -25.68 -2.00
CA TYR A 84 27.82 -27.07 -1.58
C TYR A 84 28.01 -28.05 -2.74
N ASN A 85 27.46 -27.76 -3.92
CA ASN A 85 27.57 -28.66 -5.07
C ASN A 85 29.00 -28.71 -5.64
N ALA A 86 29.79 -27.66 -5.42
CA ALA A 86 31.22 -27.62 -5.72
C ALA A 86 32.09 -28.30 -4.64
N GLY A 87 31.49 -28.85 -3.58
CA GLY A 87 32.19 -29.51 -2.48
C GLY A 87 33.01 -28.59 -1.58
N MET A 88 32.83 -27.26 -1.72
CA MET A 88 33.60 -26.25 -0.99
C MET A 88 33.04 -25.98 0.42
N VAL A 89 31.76 -26.28 0.69
CA VAL A 89 31.09 -25.89 1.93
C VAL A 89 30.04 -26.92 2.37
N LEU A 90 29.95 -27.19 3.69
CA LEU A 90 28.82 -27.87 4.37
C LEU A 90 28.52 -29.33 3.94
N ASN A 91 29.53 -30.13 3.57
CA ASN A 91 29.40 -31.52 3.09
C ASN A 91 28.65 -32.49 4.04
N ASN A 92 28.51 -32.14 5.33
CA ASN A 92 27.85 -32.98 6.35
C ASN A 92 26.37 -32.65 6.57
N LEU A 93 25.83 -31.61 5.91
CA LEU A 93 24.42 -31.26 6.05
C LEU A 93 23.57 -31.93 4.98
N PRO A 94 22.31 -32.29 5.31
CA PRO A 94 21.40 -32.82 4.33
C PRO A 94 21.16 -31.77 3.24
N ALA A 95 21.24 -32.19 1.97
CA ALA A 95 21.08 -31.32 0.81
C ALA A 95 19.84 -30.42 0.92
N LEU A 96 18.72 -30.94 1.43
CA LEU A 96 17.49 -30.18 1.66
C LEU A 96 17.70 -28.92 2.51
N ALA A 97 18.54 -28.98 3.55
CA ALA A 97 18.82 -27.84 4.42
C ALA A 97 19.60 -26.75 3.68
N VAL A 98 20.53 -27.14 2.80
CA VAL A 98 21.35 -26.23 1.98
C VAL A 98 20.51 -25.49 0.94
N TYR A 99 19.57 -26.19 0.29
CA TYR A 99 18.65 -25.59 -0.70
C TYR A 99 17.49 -24.82 -0.06
N SER A 100 17.22 -25.03 1.23
CA SER A 100 16.08 -24.40 1.93
C SER A 100 16.02 -22.87 1.82
N PRO A 101 17.13 -22.10 1.91
CA PRO A 101 17.07 -20.64 1.84
C PRO A 101 16.69 -20.16 0.44
N PHE A 102 17.15 -20.85 -0.61
CA PHE A 102 16.78 -20.54 -1.99
C PHE A 102 15.28 -20.71 -2.22
N LEU A 103 14.74 -21.87 -1.81
CA LEU A 103 13.31 -22.16 -1.93
C LEU A 103 12.46 -21.21 -1.09
N ALA A 104 12.90 -20.90 0.15
CA ALA A 104 12.24 -19.93 1.02
C ALA A 104 12.21 -18.53 0.38
N GLY A 105 13.30 -18.09 -0.25
CA GLY A 105 13.37 -16.83 -0.98
C GLY A 105 12.35 -16.75 -2.13
N ILE A 106 12.25 -17.80 -2.94
CA ILE A 106 11.27 -17.90 -4.05
C ILE A 106 9.83 -17.84 -3.51
N LEU A 107 9.54 -18.61 -2.45
CA LEU A 107 8.22 -18.61 -1.81
C LEU A 107 7.84 -17.23 -1.28
N LEU A 108 8.79 -16.52 -0.67
CA LEU A 108 8.57 -15.17 -0.16
C LEU A 108 8.26 -14.16 -1.28
N MET A 109 8.97 -14.26 -2.40
CA MET A 109 8.68 -13.44 -3.59
C MET A 109 7.30 -13.74 -4.17
N PHE A 110 6.92 -15.02 -4.24
CA PHE A 110 5.60 -15.43 -4.72
C PHE A 110 4.48 -14.96 -3.78
N TYR A 111 4.68 -15.06 -2.47
CA TYR A 111 3.74 -14.56 -1.47
C TYR A 111 3.55 -13.05 -1.56
N GLY A 112 4.64 -12.28 -1.69
CA GLY A 112 4.59 -10.84 -1.95
C GLY A 112 3.80 -10.51 -3.23
N ARG A 113 4.01 -11.28 -4.31
CA ARG A 113 3.27 -11.11 -5.57
C ARG A 113 1.78 -11.46 -5.45
N MET A 114 1.43 -12.43 -4.63
CA MET A 114 0.02 -12.80 -4.38
C MET A 114 -0.71 -11.72 -3.57
N MET A 115 -0.05 -11.11 -2.59
CA MET A 115 -0.58 -9.98 -1.81
C MET A 115 -0.94 -8.78 -2.71
N LEU A 116 -0.12 -8.50 -3.73
CA LEU A 116 -0.42 -7.48 -4.74
C LEU A 116 -1.72 -7.77 -5.50
N ARG A 117 -1.93 -9.02 -5.93
CA ARG A 117 -3.10 -9.42 -6.75
C ARG A 117 -4.43 -9.37 -5.99
N LYS A 118 -4.44 -9.67 -4.69
CA LYS A 118 -5.69 -9.65 -3.90
C LYS A 118 -6.21 -8.23 -3.64
N LYS A 119 -5.37 -7.20 -3.74
CA LYS A 119 -5.74 -5.80 -3.44
C LYS A 119 -6.26 -4.99 -4.62
N SER A 120 -6.17 -5.50 -5.86
CA SER A 120 -6.74 -4.83 -7.04
C SER A 120 -8.28 -4.80 -7.08
N ARG A 121 -8.96 -5.26 -6.02
CA ARG A 121 -10.42 -5.14 -5.93
C ARG A 121 -10.75 -3.69 -5.56
N PRO A 122 -11.43 -2.92 -6.43
CA PRO A 122 -11.88 -1.58 -6.07
C PRO A 122 -12.74 -1.70 -4.80
N ILE A 123 -12.41 -0.89 -3.79
CA ILE A 123 -13.26 -0.75 -2.60
C ILE A 123 -14.63 -0.30 -3.11
N PRO A 124 -15.73 -1.00 -2.76
CA PRO A 124 -17.06 -0.66 -3.24
C PRO A 124 -17.35 0.80 -2.91
N ARG A 125 -17.66 1.60 -3.94
CA ARG A 125 -18.17 2.98 -3.82
C ARG A 125 -19.60 2.95 -3.28
N GLY A 126 -19.76 2.46 -2.05
CA GLY A 126 -21.04 2.42 -1.36
C GLY A 126 -20.91 3.10 0.00
N PRO A 127 -22.01 3.61 0.57
CA PRO A 127 -22.01 4.05 1.95
C PRO A 127 -21.54 2.86 2.80
N GLY A 128 -20.42 3.03 3.49
CA GLY A 128 -19.82 1.98 4.32
C GLY A 128 -20.85 1.40 5.29
N PRO A 129 -20.63 0.18 5.83
CA PRO A 129 -21.58 -0.47 6.72
C PRO A 129 -21.95 0.50 7.83
N ILE A 130 -23.24 0.86 7.87
CA ILE A 130 -23.80 1.78 8.85
C ILE A 130 -23.40 1.25 10.22
N ARG A 131 -22.47 1.95 10.89
CA ARG A 131 -22.14 1.67 12.29
C ARG A 131 -23.43 1.84 13.06
N LYS A 132 -24.06 0.73 13.44
CA LYS A 132 -25.23 0.73 14.33
C LYS A 132 -24.84 1.53 15.57
N LYS A 133 -25.54 2.64 15.82
CA LYS A 133 -25.31 3.48 17.00
C LYS A 133 -25.45 2.59 18.24
N ARG A 134 -24.45 2.63 19.13
CA ARG A 134 -24.55 1.94 20.42
C ARG A 134 -25.66 2.61 21.23
N PRO A 135 -26.57 1.87 21.87
CA PRO A 135 -27.52 2.45 22.80
C PRO A 135 -26.73 3.02 23.99
N TYR A 136 -26.93 4.30 24.29
CA TYR A 136 -26.53 4.86 25.58
C TYR A 136 -27.48 4.29 26.63
N LYS A 137 -26.92 3.70 27.68
CA LYS A 137 -27.64 3.35 28.91
C LYS A 137 -27.62 4.55 29.83
#